data_AF-A0A218XH38-F1
#
_entry.id   AF-A0A218XH38-F1
#
_cell.length_a   1.000
_cell.length_b   1.000
_cell.length_c   1.000
_cell.angle_alpha   90.00
_cell.angle_beta   90.00
_cell.angle_gamma   90.00
#
_symmetry.space_group_name_H-M   'P 1'
#
loop_
_entity.id
_entity.type
_entity.pdbx_description
1 polymer ?
#
loop_
_entity_poly.entity_id
_entity_poly.type
_entity_poly.pdbx_seq_one_letter_code
_entity_poly.pdbx_strand_id
1 'polypeptide(L)'
;MNGTLVEEEFLGWLHTLSTARRFLSHSYVLAFYLFGDTFRNEMSEVKRETWKNLYEYHQRQLAGHLERLSGLLTSEVSIDDPNSKRISIIDQSIITDSLCRNLYNFIKNDLFGSLKSGPLQIAPYRPGGPLRAILKGSITTDDSC
;
A
#
# COMPACT_ATOMS: atom_id res chain seq x y z
N MET A 1 1.22 -30.19 -11.39
CA MET A 1 0.20 -29.13 -11.19
C MET A 1 0.55 -28.14 -10.07
N ASN A 2 1.42 -28.46 -9.10
CA ASN A 2 1.77 -27.52 -8.01
C ASN A 2 2.72 -26.36 -8.38
N GLY A 3 3.49 -26.44 -9.47
CA GLY A 3 4.45 -25.40 -9.85
C GLY A 3 3.79 -24.08 -10.29
N THR A 4 2.70 -24.18 -11.07
CA THR A 4 2.00 -23.02 -11.63
C THR A 4 1.33 -22.14 -10.57
N LEU A 5 0.74 -22.75 -9.54
CA LEU A 5 0.09 -22.01 -8.44
C LEU A 5 1.09 -21.24 -7.57
N VAL A 6 2.27 -21.82 -7.32
CA VAL A 6 3.33 -21.16 -6.53
C VAL A 6 3.93 -19.97 -7.30
N GLU A 7 4.09 -20.11 -8.62
CA GLU A 7 4.54 -19.00 -9.48
C GLU A 7 3.52 -17.85 -9.52
N GLU A 8 2.22 -18.16 -9.65
CA GLU A 8 1.17 -17.14 -9.64
C GLU A 8 1.08 -16.36 -8.31
N GLU A 9 1.28 -17.04 -7.19
CA GLU A 9 1.35 -16.41 -5.87
C GLU A 9 2.54 -15.48 -5.73
N PHE A 10 3.71 -15.95 -6.14
CA PHE A 10 4.93 -15.16 -6.10
C PHE A 10 4.84 -13.92 -6.99
N LEU A 11 4.30 -14.05 -8.21
CA LEU A 11 3.99 -12.93 -9.09
C LEU A 11 2.98 -11.97 -8.44
N GLY A 12 2.00 -12.48 -7.71
CA GLY A 12 1.05 -11.68 -6.93
C GLY A 12 1.70 -10.84 -5.83
N TRP A 13 2.65 -11.41 -5.09
CA TRP A 13 3.42 -10.68 -4.06
C TRP A 13 4.33 -9.62 -4.67
N LEU A 14 5.06 -9.96 -5.74
CA LEU A 14 5.92 -9.01 -6.46
C LEU A 14 5.14 -7.85 -7.06
N HIS A 15 3.96 -8.13 -7.63
CA HIS A 15 3.07 -7.10 -8.14
C HIS A 15 2.62 -6.14 -7.03
N THR A 16 2.27 -6.68 -5.86
CA THR A 16 1.87 -5.89 -4.69
C THR A 16 3.01 -4.97 -4.24
N LEU A 17 4.22 -5.52 -4.05
CA LEU A 17 5.41 -4.75 -3.66
C LEU A 17 5.73 -3.65 -4.68
N SER A 18 5.70 -3.97 -5.98
CA SER A 18 6.02 -3.03 -7.05
C SER A 18 5.00 -1.89 -7.14
N THR A 19 3.70 -2.22 -7.02
CA THR A 19 2.62 -1.23 -7.05
C THR A 19 2.72 -0.28 -5.87
N ALA A 20 2.94 -0.82 -4.67
CA ALA A 20 3.04 -0.03 -3.45
C ALA A 20 4.31 0.85 -3.43
N ARG A 21 5.44 0.36 -3.97
CA ARG A 21 6.63 1.19 -4.19
C ARG A 21 6.37 2.37 -5.11
N ARG A 22 5.71 2.15 -6.24
CA ARG A 22 5.35 3.24 -7.18
C ARG A 22 4.42 4.26 -6.50
N PHE A 23 3.46 3.79 -5.72
CA PHE A 23 2.58 4.66 -4.93
C PHE A 23 3.37 5.49 -3.93
N LEU A 24 4.28 4.88 -3.16
CA LEU A 24 5.16 5.59 -2.23
C LEU A 24 6.05 6.62 -2.95
N SER A 25 6.66 6.27 -4.09
CA SER A 25 7.46 7.21 -4.87
C SER A 25 6.64 8.44 -5.31
N HIS A 26 5.44 8.22 -5.85
CA HIS A 26 4.55 9.33 -6.22
C HIS A 26 4.10 10.16 -5.01
N SER A 27 3.96 9.54 -3.84
CA SER A 27 3.60 10.26 -2.62
C SER A 27 4.65 11.30 -2.22
N TYR A 28 5.95 11.03 -2.43
CA TYR A 28 7.01 12.03 -2.17
C TYR A 28 6.92 13.23 -3.12
N VAL A 29 6.65 12.99 -4.40
CA VAL A 29 6.42 14.06 -5.38
C VAL A 29 5.19 14.88 -5.00
N LEU A 30 4.10 14.23 -4.61
CA LEU A 30 2.90 14.91 -4.15
C LEU A 30 3.17 15.77 -2.91
N ALA A 31 3.92 15.26 -1.92
CA ALA A 31 4.28 16.01 -0.72
C ALA A 31 5.03 17.30 -1.05
N PHE A 32 5.98 17.25 -2.00
CA PHE A 32 6.73 18.42 -2.46
C PHE A 32 5.79 19.53 -2.98
N TYR A 33 4.81 19.18 -3.82
CA TYR A 33 3.87 20.16 -4.34
C TYR A 33 2.88 20.64 -3.28
N LEU A 34 2.27 19.72 -2.55
CA LEU A 34 1.16 19.98 -1.63
C LEU A 34 1.60 20.82 -0.42
N PHE A 35 2.78 20.54 0.12
CA PHE A 35 3.31 21.24 1.29
C PHE A 35 4.29 22.36 0.94
N GLY A 36 4.68 22.47 -0.34
CA GLY A 36 5.44 23.60 -0.87
C GLY A 36 4.60 24.85 -1.12
N ASP A 37 5.16 25.77 -1.92
CA ASP A 37 4.56 27.08 -2.17
C ASP A 37 3.28 27.03 -3.01
N THR A 38 3.13 26.01 -3.87
CA THR A 38 2.00 25.90 -4.82
C THR A 38 0.64 25.98 -4.13
N PHE A 39 0.49 25.30 -2.99
CA PHE A 39 -0.77 25.27 -2.25
C PHE A 39 -0.72 26.17 -1.00
N ARG A 40 0.23 27.12 -0.90
CA ARG A 40 0.47 27.93 0.32
C ARG A 40 -0.79 28.56 0.91
N ASN A 41 -1.66 29.05 0.04
CA ASN A 41 -2.85 29.80 0.43
C ASN A 41 -4.11 28.92 0.67
N GLU A 42 -4.03 27.62 0.38
CA GLU A 42 -5.17 26.69 0.44
C GLU A 42 -5.53 26.26 1.87
N MET A 43 -4.61 26.41 2.83
CA MET A 43 -4.83 26.00 4.22
C MET A 43 -4.01 26.86 5.17
N SER A 44 -4.46 26.98 6.43
CA SER A 44 -3.68 27.69 7.46
C SER A 44 -2.36 26.97 7.74
N GLU A 45 -1.36 27.71 8.20
CA GLU A 45 -0.01 27.19 8.49
C GLU A 45 -0.04 26.07 9.55
N VAL A 46 -0.83 26.25 10.62
CA VAL A 46 -1.00 25.22 11.67
C VAL A 46 -1.60 23.93 11.11
N LYS A 47 -2.63 24.04 10.26
CA LYS A 47 -3.30 22.88 9.65
C LYS A 47 -2.37 22.17 8.66
N ARG A 48 -1.63 22.96 7.86
CA ARG A 48 -0.62 22.46 6.93
C ARG A 48 0.43 21.63 7.65
N GLU A 49 1.00 22.16 8.72
CA GLU A 49 2.06 21.47 9.46
C GLU A 49 1.53 20.18 10.10
N THR A 50 0.32 20.22 10.67
CA THR A 50 -0.33 19.03 11.22
C THR A 50 -0.50 17.94 10.16
N TRP A 51 -1.00 18.30 8.98
CA TRP A 51 -1.21 17.36 7.90
C TRP A 51 0.08 16.86 7.27
N LYS A 52 1.10 17.71 7.15
CA LYS A 52 2.42 17.29 6.69
C LYS A 52 2.99 16.21 7.60
N ASN A 53 2.95 16.42 8.92
CA ASN A 53 3.41 15.43 9.89
C ASN A 53 2.64 14.10 9.79
N LEU A 54 1.32 14.15 9.63
CA LEU A 54 0.49 12.95 9.46
C LEU A 54 0.78 12.24 8.12
N TYR A 55 0.97 13.01 7.05
CA TYR A 55 1.34 12.49 5.73
C TYR A 55 2.68 11.76 5.77
N GLU A 56 3.71 12.40 6.31
CA GLU A 56 5.06 11.83 6.45
C GLU A 56 5.07 10.63 7.41
N TYR A 57 4.20 10.62 8.42
CA TYR A 57 4.00 9.44 9.27
C TYR A 57 3.44 8.24 8.47
N HIS A 58 2.43 8.46 7.62
CA HIS A 58 1.92 7.41 6.74
C HIS A 58 2.97 6.92 5.73
N GLN A 59 3.76 7.82 5.14
CA GLN A 59 4.86 7.45 4.24
C GLN A 59 5.91 6.58 4.94
N ARG A 60 6.34 6.96 6.15
CA ARG A 60 7.33 6.19 6.93
C ARG A 60 6.81 4.79 7.29
N GLN A 61 5.55 4.68 7.71
CA GLN A 61 4.95 3.37 7.97
C GLN A 61 4.94 2.49 6.71
N LEU A 62 4.47 3.05 5.59
CA LEU A 62 4.45 2.32 4.32
C LEU A 62 5.85 1.88 3.89
N ALA A 63 6.83 2.78 3.94
CA ALA A 63 8.22 2.46 3.62
C ALA A 63 8.76 1.31 4.47
N GLY A 64 8.57 1.35 5.79
CA GLY A 64 9.02 0.29 6.70
C GLY A 64 8.42 -1.08 6.39
N HIS A 65 7.13 -1.13 6.03
CA HIS A 65 6.48 -2.38 5.64
C HIS A 65 6.92 -2.87 4.25
N LEU A 66 7.20 -1.97 3.31
CA LEU A 66 7.75 -2.34 2.01
C LEU A 66 9.14 -2.95 2.12
N GLU A 67 10.01 -2.40 2.98
CA GLU A 67 11.33 -2.98 3.22
C GLU A 67 11.24 -4.37 3.84
N ARG A 68 10.33 -4.57 4.81
CA ARG A 68 10.06 -5.90 5.40
C ARG A 68 9.55 -6.89 4.36
N LEU A 69 8.55 -6.49 3.56
CA LEU A 69 8.00 -7.34 2.49
C LEU A 69 9.06 -7.69 1.44
N SER A 70 9.88 -6.71 1.06
CA SER A 70 11.00 -6.93 0.14
C SER A 70 11.99 -7.92 0.72
N GLY A 71 12.39 -7.75 1.99
CA GLY A 71 13.31 -8.67 2.66
C GLY A 71 12.77 -10.09 2.75
N LEU A 72 11.46 -10.26 3.00
CA LEU A 72 10.81 -11.57 2.97
C LEU A 72 10.83 -12.19 1.57
N LEU A 73 10.64 -11.40 0.52
CA LEU A 73 10.64 -11.91 -0.86
C LEU A 73 12.05 -12.24 -1.37
N THR A 74 13.10 -11.62 -0.82
CA THR A 74 14.49 -11.86 -1.24
C THR A 74 15.24 -12.84 -0.34
N SER A 75 14.77 -13.12 0.88
CA SER A 75 15.42 -14.08 1.77
C SER A 75 15.30 -15.51 1.24
N GLU A 76 16.10 -16.43 1.76
CA GLU A 76 15.95 -17.86 1.47
C GLU A 76 14.71 -18.44 2.16
N VAL A 77 14.17 -19.55 1.65
CA VAL A 77 13.06 -20.27 2.29
C VAL A 77 13.67 -21.25 3.28
N SER A 78 13.22 -21.23 4.53
CA SER A 78 13.64 -22.23 5.52
C SER A 78 13.21 -23.61 5.04
N ILE A 79 14.14 -24.57 5.05
CA ILE A 79 13.85 -25.97 4.70
C ILE A 79 12.92 -26.60 5.74
N ASP A 80 13.07 -26.19 7.01
CA ASP A 80 12.34 -26.76 8.14
C ASP A 80 10.91 -26.21 8.27
N ASP A 81 10.67 -24.99 7.77
CA ASP A 81 9.35 -24.36 7.83
C ASP A 81 9.12 -23.38 6.66
N PRO A 82 8.80 -23.90 5.47
CA PRO A 82 8.52 -23.08 4.30
C PRO A 82 7.20 -22.31 4.43
N ASN A 83 6.28 -22.76 5.28
CA ASN A 83 4.94 -22.19 5.40
C ASN A 83 4.91 -20.90 6.23
N SER A 84 5.72 -20.78 7.30
CA SER A 84 5.75 -19.53 8.10
C SER A 84 6.17 -18.31 7.29
N LYS A 85 7.11 -18.48 6.36
CA LYS A 85 7.53 -17.41 5.46
C LYS A 85 6.39 -16.99 4.54
N ARG A 86 5.67 -17.94 3.95
CA ARG A 86 4.52 -17.68 3.09
C ARG A 86 3.42 -16.91 3.82
N ILE A 87 3.09 -17.32 5.05
CA ILE A 87 2.15 -16.61 5.92
C ILE A 87 2.63 -15.19 6.18
N SER A 88 3.90 -15.01 6.55
CA SER A 88 4.49 -13.69 6.79
C SER A 88 4.41 -12.78 5.57
N ILE A 89 4.64 -13.31 4.36
CA ILE A 89 4.52 -12.55 3.11
C ILE A 89 3.06 -12.13 2.88
N ILE A 90 2.10 -13.01 3.13
CA ILE A 90 0.66 -12.71 3.01
C ILE A 90 0.28 -11.59 3.97
N ASP A 91 0.67 -11.70 5.25
CA ASP A 91 0.38 -10.69 6.27
C ASP A 91 0.98 -9.33 5.91
N GLN A 92 2.27 -9.31 5.53
CA GLN A 92 2.92 -8.07 5.12
C GLN A 92 2.28 -7.48 3.84
N SER A 93 1.82 -8.32 2.91
CA SER A 93 1.12 -7.86 1.71
C SER A 93 -0.22 -7.21 2.05
N ILE A 94 -1.00 -7.82 2.95
CA ILE A 94 -2.29 -7.28 3.42
C ILE A 94 -2.08 -5.95 4.16
N ILE A 95 -1.11 -5.88 5.06
CA ILE A 95 -0.79 -4.65 5.79
C ILE A 95 -0.35 -3.56 4.82
N THR A 96 0.51 -3.88 3.85
CA THR A 96 0.97 -2.93 2.83
C THR A 96 -0.19 -2.37 2.00
N ASP A 97 -1.13 -3.22 1.57
CA ASP A 97 -2.32 -2.77 0.84
C ASP A 97 -3.20 -1.83 1.68
N SER A 98 -3.39 -2.17 2.96
CA SER A 98 -4.14 -1.36 3.92
C SER A 98 -3.49 0.02 4.10
N LEU A 99 -2.17 0.07 4.26
CA LEU A 99 -1.41 1.32 4.38
C LEU A 99 -1.51 2.19 3.12
N CYS A 100 -1.43 1.60 1.93
CA CYS A 100 -1.64 2.31 0.67
C CYS A 100 -3.04 2.91 0.60
N ARG A 101 -4.07 2.14 0.95
CA ARG A 101 -5.46 2.60 1.01
C ARG A 101 -5.65 3.74 2.02
N ASN A 102 -5.06 3.62 3.20
CA ASN A 102 -5.17 4.62 4.26
C ASN A 102 -4.54 5.94 3.82
N LEU A 103 -3.33 5.91 3.25
CA LEU A 103 -2.69 7.10 2.70
C LEU A 103 -3.50 7.68 1.53
N TYR A 104 -4.04 6.85 0.65
CA TYR A 104 -4.94 7.31 -0.42
C TYR A 104 -6.20 8.00 0.13
N ASN A 105 -6.85 7.42 1.14
CA ASN A 105 -8.05 7.99 1.74
C ASN A 105 -7.72 9.32 2.43
N PHE A 106 -6.58 9.41 3.12
CA PHE A 106 -6.08 10.66 3.70
C PHE A 106 -5.85 11.73 2.62
N ILE A 107 -5.20 11.36 1.50
CA ILE A 107 -5.02 12.27 0.36
C ILE A 107 -6.37 12.75 -0.19
N LYS A 108 -7.29 11.83 -0.45
CA LYS A 108 -8.56 12.14 -1.11
C LYS A 108 -9.47 12.99 -0.22
N ASN A 109 -9.68 12.54 1.01
CA ASN A 109 -10.73 13.08 1.87
C ASN A 109 -10.22 14.25 2.69
N ASP A 110 -9.03 14.11 3.29
CA ASP A 110 -8.53 15.11 4.22
C ASP A 110 -7.76 16.21 3.47
N LEU A 111 -6.78 15.83 2.65
CA LEU A 111 -5.95 16.80 1.93
C LEU A 111 -6.73 17.50 0.82
N PHE A 112 -7.21 16.75 -0.18
CA PHE A 112 -7.91 17.31 -1.34
C PHE A 112 -9.33 17.74 -1.02
N GLY A 113 -10.05 16.99 -0.18
CA GLY A 113 -11.41 17.33 0.22
C GLY A 113 -11.54 18.66 0.99
N SER A 114 -10.43 19.14 1.54
CA SER A 114 -10.40 20.36 2.37
C SER A 114 -9.74 21.57 1.69
N LEU A 115 -9.40 21.49 0.40
CA LEU A 115 -8.84 22.63 -0.33
C LEU A 115 -9.89 23.72 -0.52
N LYS A 116 -9.47 24.99 -0.45
CA LYS A 116 -10.35 26.15 -0.63
C LYS A 116 -10.83 26.26 -2.06
N SER A 117 -9.98 25.90 -3.02
CA SER A 117 -10.33 25.84 -4.45
C SER A 117 -11.37 24.77 -4.78
N GLY A 118 -11.75 23.93 -3.83
CA GLY A 118 -12.64 22.79 -4.00
C GLY A 118 -11.89 21.46 -4.17
N PRO A 119 -12.61 20.32 -4.05
CA PRO A 119 -12.00 19.00 -4.02
C PRO A 119 -11.40 18.62 -5.38
N LEU A 120 -10.13 18.21 -5.37
CA LEU A 120 -9.51 17.54 -6.52
C LEU A 120 -10.00 16.10 -6.63
N GLN A 121 -10.44 15.72 -7.83
CA GLN A 121 -10.80 14.34 -8.14
C GLN A 121 -9.54 13.56 -8.54
N ILE A 122 -9.35 12.42 -7.89
CA ILE A 122 -8.31 11.45 -8.25
C ILE A 122 -8.93 10.10 -8.55
N ALA A 123 -8.25 9.33 -9.39
CA ALA A 123 -8.68 7.98 -9.74
C ALA A 123 -8.84 7.13 -8.47
N PRO A 124 -9.90 6.28 -8.39
CA PRO A 124 -10.14 5.46 -7.23
C PRO A 124 -8.99 4.50 -6.97
N TYR A 125 -8.60 4.36 -5.69
CA TYR A 125 -7.67 3.31 -5.30
C TYR A 125 -8.28 1.94 -5.60
N ARG A 126 -7.59 1.17 -6.43
CA ARG A 126 -7.98 -0.20 -6.82
C ARG A 126 -6.93 -1.19 -6.32
N PRO A 127 -7.17 -1.76 -5.13
CA PRO A 127 -6.33 -2.80 -4.59
C PRO A 127 -6.75 -4.15 -5.13
N GLY A 128 -5.76 -4.93 -5.55
CA GLY A 128 -6.00 -6.23 -6.14
C GLY A 128 -4.94 -6.53 -7.18
N GLY A 129 -3.79 -6.98 -6.70
CA GLY A 129 -3.00 -7.92 -7.49
C GLY A 129 -3.61 -9.33 -7.42
N PRO A 130 -3.02 -10.30 -8.15
CA PRO A 130 -3.39 -11.72 -8.14
C PRO A 130 -3.72 -12.28 -6.75
N LEU A 131 -3.02 -11.80 -5.71
CA LEU A 131 -3.18 -12.22 -4.33
C LEU A 131 -4.60 -12.11 -3.76
N ARG A 132 -5.35 -11.08 -4.14
CA ARG A 132 -6.74 -10.90 -3.65
C ARG A 132 -7.71 -11.87 -4.33
N ALA A 133 -7.39 -12.33 -5.54
CA ALA A 133 -8.13 -13.39 -6.23
C ALA A 133 -7.77 -14.76 -5.65
N ILE A 134 -6.49 -14.99 -5.33
CA ILE A 134 -6.00 -16.22 -4.70
C ILE A 134 -6.63 -16.39 -3.31
N LEU A 135 -6.57 -15.37 -2.44
CA LEU A 135 -7.21 -15.40 -1.11
C LEU A 135 -8.72 -15.63 -1.19
N LYS A 136 -9.41 -15.05 -2.19
CA LYS A 136 -10.84 -15.31 -2.40
C LYS A 136 -11.11 -16.75 -2.83
N GLY A 137 -10.26 -17.32 -3.69
CA GLY A 137 -10.35 -18.72 -4.11
C GLY A 137 -10.14 -19.70 -2.97
N SER A 138 -9.24 -19.39 -2.03
CA SER A 138 -8.97 -20.19 -0.83
C SER A 138 -10.10 -20.19 0.21
N ILE A 139 -10.94 -19.13 0.23
CA ILE A 139 -12.07 -19.02 1.15
C ILE A 139 -13.32 -19.73 0.59
N THR A 140 -13.46 -19.82 -0.74
CA THR A 140 -14.64 -20.43 -1.39
C THR A 140 -14.61 -21.95 -1.47
N THR A 141 -13.57 -22.63 -0.98
CA THR A 141 -13.46 -24.10 -1.04
C THR A 141 -14.00 -24.84 0.18
N ASP A 142 -14.50 -24.14 1.22
CA ASP A 142 -14.99 -24.76 2.46
C ASP A 142 -16.51 -24.60 2.75
N ASP A 143 -17.30 -24.07 1.80
CA ASP A 143 -18.77 -23.97 1.94
C ASP A 143 -19.52 -24.97 1.05
N SER A 144 -19.08 -26.23 1.03
CA SER A 144 -19.83 -27.34 0.42
C SER A 144 -19.62 -28.63 1.20
N CYS A 145 -20.31 -28.74 2.33
CA CYS A 145 -20.77 -30.02 2.85
C CYS A 145 -22.12 -29.86 3.54
#